data_AF-A0A2V6P1L5-F1
#
_entry.id   AF-A0A2V6P1L5-F1
#
_cell.length_a   1.000
_cell.length_b   1.000
_cell.length_c   1.000
_cell.angle_alpha   90.00
_cell.angle_beta   90.00
_cell.angle_gamma   90.00
#
_symmetry.space_group_name_H-M   'P 1'
#
loop_
_entity.id
_entity.type
_entity.pdbx_description
1 polymer ?
#
loop_
_entity_poly.entity_id
_entity_poly.type
_entity_poly.pdbx_seq_one_letter_code
_entity_poly.pdbx_strand_id
1 'polypeptide(L)'
;MDYINTHYANSPVYWTDASQPVVVSFVTKSDWPILTSTDWDTIWSAVKAHTDTYTVPFKYIFQFGSFTTASYDNGRFGWVQPPVFSSTQQFWWGSVTSASPTYLDTLYSAGLSHPSQLTIGALWKGFDDNNASWGSNRVIAQQCGQVLLKTANEISKYFGGSNPQIPYVQVVTWNDYEEGTAVEDGIDNCYTLHSSITGSLLTWSLVPSDSTYASTATVHHFTVYYADASGNLYLAASNVSVTANSLDLSSVVPSGTWNIYVEMVGQPLIINRMSNGVTLIH
;
A
#
# COMPACT_ATOMS: atom_id res chain seq x y z
N MET A 1 18.99 -21.20 -7.88
CA MET A 1 17.61 -21.64 -8.17
C MET A 1 17.33 -23.05 -7.68
N ASP A 2 18.24 -24.03 -7.84
CA ASP A 2 18.03 -25.42 -7.41
C ASP A 2 17.56 -25.57 -5.95
N TYR A 3 18.15 -24.79 -5.04
CA TYR A 3 17.76 -24.78 -3.63
C TYR A 3 16.28 -24.38 -3.46
N ILE A 4 15.85 -23.30 -4.13
CA ILE A 4 14.46 -22.83 -4.08
C ILE A 4 13.51 -23.89 -4.65
N ASN A 5 13.88 -24.48 -5.79
CA ASN A 5 13.09 -25.52 -6.44
C ASN A 5 12.89 -26.75 -5.52
N THR A 6 13.97 -27.18 -4.86
CA THR A 6 13.98 -28.38 -4.02
C THR A 6 13.19 -28.18 -2.72
N HIS A 7 13.30 -27.01 -2.11
CA HIS A 7 12.81 -26.79 -0.74
C HIS A 7 11.51 -26.01 -0.64
N TYR A 8 11.15 -25.19 -1.64
CA TYR A 8 10.04 -24.24 -1.50
C TYR A 8 9.07 -24.23 -2.68
N ALA A 9 9.54 -24.35 -3.93
CA ALA A 9 8.70 -24.11 -5.10
C ALA A 9 7.52 -25.08 -5.26
N ASN A 10 7.60 -26.27 -4.65
CA ASN A 10 6.53 -27.27 -4.63
C ASN A 10 5.53 -27.08 -3.47
N SER A 11 5.72 -26.09 -2.62
CA SER A 11 4.84 -25.81 -1.49
C SER A 11 3.51 -25.21 -1.99
N PRO A 12 2.35 -25.61 -1.44
CA PRO A 12 1.05 -25.03 -1.81
C PRO A 12 0.91 -23.55 -1.43
N VAL A 13 1.81 -23.01 -0.60
CA VAL A 13 1.86 -21.59 -0.24
C VAL A 13 2.94 -20.81 -0.98
N TYR A 14 3.69 -21.46 -1.88
CA TYR A 14 4.62 -20.74 -2.75
C TYR A 14 3.82 -19.97 -3.79
N TRP A 15 4.19 -18.71 -4.04
CA TRP A 15 3.48 -17.90 -4.99
C TRP A 15 3.71 -18.39 -6.43
N THR A 16 2.61 -18.74 -7.10
CA THR A 16 2.60 -19.14 -8.51
C THR A 16 1.70 -18.24 -9.34
N ASP A 17 2.08 -18.02 -10.60
CA ASP A 17 1.25 -17.38 -11.61
C ASP A 17 1.06 -18.33 -12.79
N ALA A 18 -0.20 -18.62 -13.14
CA ALA A 18 -0.56 -19.67 -14.10
C ALA A 18 0.15 -21.01 -13.82
N SER A 19 0.17 -21.42 -12.55
CA SER A 19 0.85 -22.62 -12.03
C SER A 19 2.38 -22.63 -12.15
N GLN A 20 3.02 -21.55 -12.57
CA GLN A 20 4.48 -21.44 -12.59
C GLN A 20 4.98 -20.69 -11.35
N PRO A 21 6.01 -21.18 -10.63
CA PRO A 21 6.59 -20.48 -9.50
C PRO A 21 7.19 -19.15 -9.95
N VAL A 22 6.90 -18.08 -9.21
CA VAL A 22 7.36 -16.72 -9.54
C VAL A 22 8.52 -16.32 -8.63
N VAL A 23 9.56 -15.73 -9.24
CA VAL A 23 10.69 -15.13 -8.54
C VAL A 23 10.83 -13.69 -8.97
N VAL A 24 10.92 -12.78 -8.00
CA VAL A 24 11.24 -11.37 -8.21
C VAL A 24 12.73 -11.13 -8.01
N SER A 25 13.33 -10.29 -8.85
CA SER A 25 14.74 -9.89 -8.74
C SER A 25 14.87 -8.37 -8.67
N PHE A 26 15.42 -7.89 -7.56
CA PHE A 26 15.93 -6.51 -7.43
C PHE A 26 17.25 -6.32 -8.17
N VAL A 27 17.94 -7.41 -8.51
CA VAL A 27 19.22 -7.33 -9.19
C VAL A 27 18.97 -6.93 -10.64
N THR A 28 19.53 -5.78 -10.98
CA THR A 28 19.57 -5.21 -12.32
C THR A 28 21.00 -5.26 -12.85
N LYS A 29 21.16 -5.08 -14.17
CA LYS A 29 22.49 -4.92 -14.76
C LYS A 29 23.27 -3.77 -14.11
N SER A 30 22.60 -2.67 -13.73
CA SER A 30 23.24 -1.50 -13.11
C SER A 30 23.97 -1.81 -11.82
N ASP A 31 23.55 -2.85 -11.08
CA ASP A 31 24.21 -3.29 -9.85
C ASP A 31 25.55 -3.98 -10.13
N TRP A 32 25.79 -4.39 -11.39
CA TRP A 32 26.97 -5.10 -11.85
C TRP A 32 27.63 -4.36 -13.03
N PRO A 33 28.24 -3.19 -12.79
CA PRO A 33 28.70 -2.29 -13.84
C PRO A 33 29.81 -2.87 -14.74
N ILE A 34 30.44 -3.98 -14.33
CA ILE A 34 31.41 -4.71 -15.14
C ILE A 34 30.77 -5.54 -16.26
N LEU A 35 29.48 -5.86 -16.16
CA LEU A 35 28.76 -6.66 -17.15
C LEU A 35 28.26 -5.80 -18.31
N THR A 36 28.49 -6.28 -19.54
CA THR A 36 27.81 -5.74 -20.72
C THR A 36 26.35 -6.21 -20.75
N SER A 37 25.54 -5.64 -21.65
CA SER A 37 24.17 -6.14 -21.83
C SER A 37 24.18 -7.58 -22.35
N THR A 38 25.12 -7.91 -23.24
CA THR A 38 25.31 -9.27 -23.74
C THR A 38 25.66 -10.25 -22.62
N ASP A 39 26.50 -9.85 -21.66
CA ASP A 39 26.84 -10.71 -20.52
C ASP A 39 25.61 -10.96 -19.64
N TRP A 40 24.84 -9.90 -19.35
CA TRP A 40 23.60 -10.01 -18.59
C TRP A 40 22.59 -10.96 -19.24
N ASP A 41 22.35 -10.79 -20.54
CA ASP A 41 21.42 -11.62 -21.30
C ASP A 41 21.91 -13.07 -21.39
N THR A 42 23.22 -13.28 -21.50
CA THR A 42 23.84 -14.61 -21.49
C THR A 42 23.63 -15.32 -20.14
N ILE A 43 23.85 -14.61 -19.03
CA ILE A 43 23.66 -15.16 -17.68
C ILE A 43 22.20 -15.57 -17.46
N TRP A 44 21.25 -14.67 -17.74
CA TRP A 44 19.83 -14.97 -17.51
C TRP A 44 19.27 -16.00 -18.48
N SER A 45 19.75 -16.04 -19.72
CA SER A 45 19.42 -17.12 -20.65
C SER A 45 19.93 -18.47 -20.15
N ALA A 46 21.13 -18.53 -19.58
CA ALA A 46 21.66 -19.76 -18.99
C ALA A 46 20.88 -20.18 -17.74
N VAL A 47 20.54 -19.23 -16.85
CA VAL A 47 19.68 -19.49 -15.68
C VAL A 47 18.33 -20.04 -16.11
N LYS A 48 17.68 -19.41 -17.09
CA LYS A 48 16.38 -19.83 -17.60
C LYS A 48 16.45 -21.19 -18.28
N ALA A 49 17.44 -21.43 -19.13
CA ALA A 49 17.64 -22.74 -19.76
C ALA A 49 17.84 -23.86 -18.73
N HIS A 50 18.55 -23.58 -17.64
CA HIS A 50 18.71 -24.54 -16.53
C HIS A 50 17.37 -24.81 -15.84
N THR A 51 16.61 -23.77 -15.47
CA THR A 51 15.35 -23.95 -14.74
C THR A 51 14.18 -24.42 -15.59
N ASP A 52 14.28 -24.30 -16.92
CA ASP A 52 13.32 -24.90 -17.86
C ASP A 52 13.38 -26.43 -17.90
N THR A 53 14.41 -27.04 -17.31
CA THR A 53 14.50 -28.50 -17.14
C THR A 53 13.71 -29.02 -15.93
N TYR A 54 13.26 -28.14 -15.04
CA TYR A 54 12.45 -28.54 -13.88
C TYR A 54 11.04 -28.97 -14.33
N THR A 55 10.37 -29.77 -13.49
CA THR A 55 8.99 -30.21 -13.73
C THR A 55 8.05 -29.04 -14.04
N VAL A 56 8.26 -27.90 -13.35
CA VAL A 56 7.57 -26.65 -13.63
C VAL A 56 8.61 -25.52 -13.73
N PRO A 57 8.69 -24.81 -14.87
CA PRO A 57 9.67 -23.74 -15.05
C PRO A 57 9.30 -22.49 -14.24
N PHE A 58 10.31 -21.72 -13.84
CA PHE A 58 10.12 -20.45 -13.14
C PHE A 58 9.75 -19.30 -14.09
N LYS A 59 8.98 -18.35 -13.56
CA LYS A 59 8.85 -16.99 -14.10
C LYS A 59 9.76 -16.03 -13.35
N TYR A 60 10.55 -15.25 -14.08
CA TYR A 60 11.41 -14.21 -13.50
C TYR A 60 10.85 -12.82 -13.78
N ILE A 61 10.61 -12.08 -12.70
CA ILE A 61 10.07 -10.72 -12.74
C ILE A 61 11.16 -9.79 -12.22
N PHE A 62 11.46 -8.75 -12.99
CA PHE A 62 12.55 -7.84 -12.66
C PHE A 62 12.00 -6.52 -12.14
N GLN A 63 12.77 -5.82 -11.30
CA GLN A 63 12.44 -4.45 -10.99
C GLN A 63 12.41 -3.63 -12.29
N PHE A 64 11.51 -2.66 -12.37
CA PHE A 64 11.38 -1.62 -13.40
C PHE A 64 12.45 -1.56 -14.50
N GLY A 65 12.01 -1.40 -15.75
CA GLY A 65 12.88 -1.24 -16.91
C GLY A 65 12.14 -1.60 -18.19
N SER A 66 12.89 -1.77 -19.28
CA SER A 66 12.32 -2.20 -20.56
C SER A 66 11.75 -3.62 -20.45
N PHE A 67 10.54 -3.85 -20.93
CA PHE A 67 10.03 -5.20 -21.20
C PHE A 67 10.69 -5.71 -22.48
N THR A 68 11.26 -6.92 -22.43
CA THR A 68 11.98 -7.50 -23.58
C THR A 68 11.32 -8.78 -24.05
N THR A 69 11.74 -9.27 -25.22
CA THR A 69 11.30 -10.56 -25.78
C THR A 69 12.19 -11.73 -25.34
N ALA A 70 13.14 -11.50 -24.44
CA ALA A 70 14.01 -12.57 -23.95
C ALA A 70 13.18 -13.61 -23.18
N SER A 71 13.50 -14.89 -23.34
CA SER A 71 12.71 -15.99 -22.74
C SER A 71 12.72 -16.00 -21.21
N TYR A 72 13.75 -15.43 -20.60
CA TYR A 72 13.85 -15.27 -19.15
C TYR A 72 13.07 -14.06 -18.62
N ASP A 73 12.59 -13.18 -19.49
CA ASP A 73 11.94 -11.94 -19.08
C ASP A 73 10.43 -12.12 -19.02
N ASN A 74 9.88 -12.26 -17.81
CA ASN A 74 8.45 -12.53 -17.62
C ASN A 74 7.67 -11.35 -17.03
N GLY A 75 8.30 -10.19 -16.82
CA GLY A 75 7.59 -9.01 -16.35
C GLY A 75 8.37 -8.04 -15.49
N ARG A 76 7.68 -6.98 -15.06
CA ARG A 76 8.24 -5.92 -14.22
C ARG A 76 7.42 -5.67 -12.96
N PHE A 77 8.10 -5.27 -11.89
CA PHE A 77 7.49 -4.75 -10.69
C PHE A 77 8.01 -3.34 -10.35
N GLY A 78 7.16 -2.52 -9.76
CA GLY A 78 7.54 -1.19 -9.26
C GLY A 78 8.16 -1.25 -7.87
N TRP A 79 9.03 -0.31 -7.55
CA TRP A 79 9.54 -0.10 -6.19
C TRP A 79 9.46 1.38 -5.84
N VAL A 80 9.58 1.70 -4.55
CA VAL A 80 9.64 3.09 -4.10
C VAL A 80 10.85 3.81 -4.72
N GLN A 81 10.65 5.07 -5.10
CA GLN A 81 11.64 5.91 -5.78
C GLN A 81 11.88 7.20 -5.00
N PRO A 82 12.57 7.14 -3.85
CA PRO A 82 12.68 8.28 -2.95
C PRO A 82 13.79 9.23 -3.43
N PRO A 83 13.50 10.53 -3.62
CA PRO A 83 14.53 11.51 -3.95
C PRO A 83 15.40 11.78 -2.71
N VAL A 84 16.60 12.31 -2.94
CA VAL A 84 17.38 12.93 -1.86
C VAL A 84 16.55 14.05 -1.23
N PHE A 85 16.57 14.12 0.09
CA PHE A 85 15.77 15.06 0.85
C PHE A 85 16.05 16.51 0.42
N SER A 86 14.97 17.22 0.15
CA SER A 86 14.89 18.66 0.23
C SER A 86 13.48 19.04 0.65
N SER A 87 13.30 20.29 1.10
CA SER A 87 11.99 20.81 1.52
C SER A 87 10.91 20.67 0.45
N THR A 88 11.30 20.60 -0.83
CA THR A 88 10.39 20.42 -1.97
C THR A 88 10.29 18.96 -2.42
N GLN A 89 11.42 18.26 -2.56
CA GLN A 89 11.46 16.93 -3.18
C GLN A 89 10.88 15.85 -2.28
N GLN A 90 10.86 16.04 -0.96
CA GLN A 90 10.21 15.09 -0.04
C GLN A 90 8.72 14.82 -0.38
N PHE A 91 8.08 15.69 -1.17
CA PHE A 91 6.69 15.51 -1.60
C PHE A 91 6.55 14.82 -2.97
N TRP A 92 7.67 14.50 -3.63
CA TRP A 92 7.70 13.73 -4.87
C TRP A 92 7.51 12.26 -4.53
N TRP A 93 6.26 11.81 -4.60
CA TRP A 93 5.86 10.50 -4.10
C TRP A 93 6.01 9.37 -5.12
N GLY A 94 6.13 9.70 -6.40
CA GLY A 94 6.10 8.73 -7.51
C GLY A 94 7.26 8.86 -8.50
N SER A 95 8.30 9.64 -8.20
CA SER A 95 9.50 9.79 -9.04
C SER A 95 10.61 10.53 -8.31
N VAL A 96 11.87 10.17 -8.59
CA VAL A 96 13.05 10.93 -8.10
C VAL A 96 13.36 12.18 -8.92
N THR A 97 12.74 12.34 -10.10
CA THR A 97 13.08 13.41 -11.06
C THR A 97 11.96 14.44 -11.25
N SER A 98 10.77 14.21 -10.68
CA SER A 98 9.60 15.05 -10.88
C SER A 98 8.60 14.93 -9.72
N ALA A 99 7.79 15.98 -9.51
CA ALA A 99 6.63 15.93 -8.63
C ALA A 99 5.50 15.04 -9.18
N SER A 100 5.50 14.79 -10.49
CA SER A 100 4.58 13.85 -11.16
C SER A 100 5.10 12.42 -11.05
N PRO A 101 4.21 11.41 -11.03
CA PRO A 101 4.55 9.99 -10.82
C PRO A 101 5.13 9.30 -12.07
N THR A 102 6.06 9.97 -12.76
CA THR A 102 6.56 9.55 -14.08
C THR A 102 7.17 8.15 -14.10
N TYR A 103 7.70 7.68 -12.97
CA TYR A 103 8.21 6.32 -12.85
C TYR A 103 7.10 5.28 -12.94
N LEU A 104 5.99 5.47 -12.20
CA LEU A 104 4.83 4.59 -12.25
C LEU A 104 4.08 4.70 -13.59
N ASP A 105 3.97 5.92 -14.14
CA ASP A 105 3.40 6.14 -15.48
C ASP A 105 4.13 5.28 -16.52
N THR A 106 5.46 5.28 -16.47
CA THR A 106 6.31 4.52 -17.41
C THR A 106 6.12 3.02 -17.22
N LEU A 107 6.11 2.54 -15.97
CA LEU A 107 5.91 1.13 -15.67
C LEU A 107 4.57 0.61 -16.19
N TYR A 108 3.49 1.31 -15.87
CA TYR A 108 2.14 0.86 -16.15
C TYR A 108 1.79 0.99 -17.65
N SER A 109 2.24 2.07 -18.30
CA SER A 109 2.09 2.22 -19.76
C SER A 109 2.84 1.13 -20.53
N ALA A 110 4.06 0.81 -20.10
CA ALA A 110 4.83 -0.28 -20.70
C ALA A 110 4.17 -1.64 -20.45
N GLY A 111 3.64 -1.87 -19.26
CA GLY A 111 2.90 -3.08 -18.91
C GLY A 111 1.67 -3.33 -19.78
N LEU A 112 0.85 -2.30 -20.02
CA LEU A 112 -0.29 -2.40 -20.94
C LEU A 112 0.12 -2.74 -22.38
N SER A 113 1.32 -2.33 -22.79
CA SER A 113 1.88 -2.62 -24.12
C SER A 113 2.46 -4.04 -24.21
N HIS A 114 2.63 -4.75 -23.08
CA HIS A 114 3.20 -6.10 -22.99
C HIS A 114 2.31 -7.04 -22.16
N PRO A 115 1.05 -7.27 -22.59
CA PRO A 115 0.05 -7.99 -21.78
C PRO A 115 0.38 -9.47 -21.52
N SER A 116 1.35 -10.06 -22.24
CA SER A 116 1.83 -11.42 -21.98
C SER A 116 2.88 -11.51 -20.87
N GLN A 117 3.34 -10.38 -20.34
CA GLN A 117 4.31 -10.28 -19.25
C GLN A 117 3.62 -9.67 -18.02
N LEU A 118 4.01 -10.11 -16.82
CA LEU A 118 3.40 -9.60 -15.59
C LEU A 118 3.81 -8.16 -15.34
N THR A 119 2.83 -7.32 -15.04
CA THR A 119 3.05 -6.00 -14.45
C THR A 119 2.54 -6.04 -13.03
N ILE A 120 3.43 -5.83 -12.06
CA ILE A 120 3.08 -5.85 -10.64
C ILE A 120 3.01 -4.42 -10.13
N GLY A 121 1.82 -4.04 -9.68
CA GLY A 121 1.56 -2.74 -9.05
C GLY A 121 2.31 -2.60 -7.74
N ALA A 122 2.53 -1.37 -7.32
CA ALA A 122 3.21 -1.09 -6.06
C ALA A 122 2.47 -0.01 -5.26
N LEU A 123 2.29 -0.29 -3.98
CA LEU A 123 1.76 0.63 -2.98
C LEU A 123 2.86 0.92 -1.95
N TRP A 124 3.03 2.17 -1.57
CA TRP A 124 3.89 2.55 -0.44
C TRP A 124 3.27 3.70 0.33
N LYS A 125 3.59 3.78 1.62
CA LYS A 125 3.12 4.88 2.48
C LYS A 125 4.02 6.11 2.41
N GLY A 126 5.26 5.97 1.99
CA GLY A 126 6.33 6.97 2.07
C GLY A 126 7.69 6.27 2.12
N PHE A 127 8.73 7.00 2.51
CA PHE A 127 10.10 6.49 2.64
C PHE A 127 10.90 7.45 3.52
N ASP A 128 11.78 6.94 4.37
CA ASP A 128 12.75 7.73 5.12
C ASP A 128 13.92 6.85 5.57
N ASP A 129 15.08 6.96 4.91
CA ASP A 129 16.28 6.19 5.25
C ASP A 129 17.26 6.95 6.15
N ASN A 130 16.85 8.07 6.77
CA ASN A 130 17.77 8.90 7.59
C ASN A 130 18.35 8.16 8.80
N ASN A 131 17.65 7.15 9.31
CA ASN A 131 18.12 6.34 10.43
C ASN A 131 18.92 5.10 10.00
N ALA A 132 18.97 4.79 8.70
CA ALA A 132 19.73 3.67 8.18
C ALA A 132 21.22 4.03 8.06
N SER A 133 22.12 3.16 8.54
CA SER A 133 23.57 3.40 8.48
C SER A 133 24.14 3.48 7.06
N TRP A 134 23.39 2.95 6.09
CA TRP A 134 23.70 2.95 4.66
C TRP A 134 22.84 3.95 3.88
N GLY A 135 21.94 4.66 4.57
CA GLY A 135 21.01 5.61 3.97
C GLY A 135 21.73 6.76 3.29
N SER A 136 21.05 7.37 2.32
CA SER A 136 21.58 8.53 1.59
C SER A 136 20.71 9.78 1.79
N ASN A 137 20.01 9.86 2.93
CA ASN A 137 19.08 10.94 3.28
C ASN A 137 18.03 11.15 2.18
N ARG A 138 17.30 10.09 1.87
CA ARG A 138 16.19 10.09 0.91
C ARG A 138 14.88 10.03 1.66
N VAL A 139 13.91 10.83 1.22
CA VAL A 139 12.63 10.98 1.92
C VAL A 139 11.49 11.11 0.93
N ILE A 140 10.42 10.37 1.19
CA ILE A 140 9.06 10.63 0.71
C ILE A 140 8.19 10.81 1.95
N ALA A 141 7.75 12.05 2.21
CA ALA A 141 6.85 12.36 3.29
C ALA A 141 5.51 11.61 3.08
N GLN A 142 5.02 10.95 4.14
CA GLN A 142 3.82 10.10 4.06
C GLN A 142 2.53 10.89 3.73
N GLN A 143 2.56 12.21 3.97
CA GLN A 143 1.44 13.13 3.73
C GLN A 143 0.14 12.60 4.34
N CYS A 144 0.20 12.21 5.63
CA CYS A 144 -0.94 11.69 6.38
C CYS A 144 -1.66 10.54 5.66
N GLY A 145 -0.90 9.58 5.15
CA GLY A 145 -1.40 8.42 4.41
C GLY A 145 -1.85 8.69 2.98
N GLN A 146 -1.84 9.94 2.51
CA GLN A 146 -2.23 10.25 1.13
C GLN A 146 -1.31 9.62 0.08
N VAL A 147 -0.02 9.41 0.37
CA VAL A 147 0.89 8.76 -0.58
C VAL A 147 0.45 7.35 -0.94
N LEU A 148 -0.07 6.59 0.04
CA LEU A 148 -0.66 5.27 -0.22
C LEU A 148 -1.82 5.38 -1.22
N LEU A 149 -2.74 6.32 -0.98
CA LEU A 149 -3.88 6.51 -1.88
C LEU A 149 -3.45 6.99 -3.27
N LYS A 150 -2.42 7.83 -3.36
CA LYS A 150 -1.85 8.31 -4.63
C LYS A 150 -1.28 7.14 -5.44
N THR A 151 -0.52 6.24 -4.82
CA THR A 151 0.02 5.05 -5.50
C THR A 151 -1.08 4.09 -5.96
N ALA A 152 -2.13 3.88 -5.15
CA ALA A 152 -3.31 3.09 -5.54
C ALA A 152 -4.10 3.72 -6.69
N ASN A 153 -4.31 5.04 -6.65
CA ASN A 153 -4.97 5.77 -7.72
C ASN A 153 -4.14 5.74 -9.01
N GLU A 154 -2.81 5.73 -8.91
CA GLU A 154 -1.93 5.64 -10.06
C GLU A 154 -2.13 4.33 -10.83
N ILE A 155 -2.22 3.20 -10.12
CA ILE A 155 -2.58 1.91 -10.71
C ILE A 155 -3.92 2.02 -11.45
N SER A 156 -4.91 2.65 -10.82
CA SER A 156 -6.28 2.74 -11.32
C SER A 156 -6.43 3.61 -12.58
N LYS A 157 -5.46 4.48 -12.90
CA LYS A 157 -5.43 5.22 -14.18
C LYS A 157 -5.21 4.30 -15.38
N TYR A 158 -4.46 3.21 -15.17
CA TYR A 158 -4.01 2.32 -16.24
C TYR A 158 -4.74 0.98 -16.24
N PHE A 159 -5.08 0.47 -15.05
CA PHE A 159 -5.68 -0.84 -14.86
C PHE A 159 -7.03 -0.73 -14.15
N GLY A 160 -7.94 -1.65 -14.45
CA GLY A 160 -9.28 -1.69 -13.88
C GLY A 160 -10.36 -0.92 -14.66
N GLY A 161 -11.61 -0.99 -14.20
CA GLY A 161 -12.76 -0.43 -14.91
C GLY A 161 -12.94 -1.07 -16.29
N SER A 162 -12.82 -0.27 -17.37
CA SER A 162 -12.82 -0.76 -18.75
C SER A 162 -11.45 -1.25 -19.25
N ASN A 163 -10.38 -1.06 -18.48
CA ASN A 163 -9.04 -1.53 -18.80
C ASN A 163 -8.81 -2.95 -18.22
N PRO A 164 -7.76 -3.67 -18.66
CA PRO A 164 -7.36 -4.91 -18.02
C PRO A 164 -7.14 -4.73 -16.52
N GLN A 165 -7.45 -5.77 -15.74
CA GLN A 165 -7.13 -5.77 -14.32
C GLN A 165 -5.62 -5.97 -14.11
N ILE A 166 -5.05 -5.27 -13.13
CA ILE A 166 -3.68 -5.52 -12.74
C ILE A 166 -3.60 -6.90 -12.06
N PRO A 167 -2.67 -7.78 -12.46
CA PRO A 167 -2.68 -9.17 -11.97
C PRO A 167 -2.26 -9.26 -10.50
N TYR A 168 -1.34 -8.40 -10.07
CA TYR A 168 -0.81 -8.40 -8.71
C TYR A 168 -0.48 -6.97 -8.26
N VAL A 169 -0.62 -6.72 -6.97
CA VAL A 169 -0.19 -5.48 -6.31
C VAL A 169 0.65 -5.87 -5.11
N GLN A 170 1.85 -5.32 -5.00
CA GLN A 170 2.72 -5.49 -3.85
C GLN A 170 2.57 -4.30 -2.89
N VAL A 171 2.79 -4.57 -1.60
CA VAL A 171 2.90 -3.55 -0.57
C VAL A 171 4.39 -3.38 -0.25
N VAL A 172 4.88 -2.15 -0.43
CA VAL A 172 6.26 -1.72 -0.19
C VAL A 172 6.26 -0.86 1.07
N THR A 173 6.54 -1.42 2.26
CA THR A 173 6.80 -2.84 2.57
C THR A 173 5.93 -3.27 3.75
N TRP A 174 5.89 -4.56 4.08
CA TRP A 174 5.26 -4.98 5.33
C TRP A 174 5.98 -4.38 6.54
N ASN A 175 7.31 -4.60 6.64
CA ASN A 175 8.07 -4.34 7.86
C ASN A 175 9.52 -3.85 7.63
N ASP A 176 9.81 -3.19 6.51
CA ASP A 176 11.10 -2.49 6.35
C ASP A 176 11.06 -1.15 7.09
N TYR A 177 11.46 -1.21 8.36
CA TYR A 177 11.53 -0.07 9.25
C TYR A 177 12.79 0.78 9.00
N GLU A 178 13.87 0.19 8.47
CA GLU A 178 15.08 0.91 8.09
C GLU A 178 14.82 1.91 6.95
N GLU A 179 13.96 1.57 5.98
CA GLU A 179 13.54 2.46 4.90
C GLU A 179 12.32 3.32 5.25
N GLY A 180 11.72 3.14 6.43
CA GLY A 180 10.49 3.83 6.82
C GLY A 180 9.29 3.51 5.92
N THR A 181 9.28 2.36 5.24
CA THR A 181 8.21 1.94 4.32
C THR A 181 7.20 0.96 4.97
N ALA A 182 7.54 0.39 6.14
CA ALA A 182 6.75 -0.60 6.89
C ALA A 182 5.28 -0.18 7.15
N VAL A 183 4.31 -0.98 6.72
CA VAL A 183 2.87 -0.77 7.00
C VAL A 183 2.32 -1.64 8.14
N GLU A 184 3.15 -2.49 8.75
CA GLU A 184 2.77 -3.49 9.78
C GLU A 184 1.93 -2.90 10.93
N ASP A 185 2.30 -1.74 11.45
CA ASP A 185 1.58 -1.05 12.54
C ASP A 185 0.43 -0.15 12.06
N GLY A 186 0.19 -0.11 10.75
CA GLY A 186 -0.73 0.80 10.10
C GLY A 186 -0.14 2.19 9.79
N ILE A 187 -0.88 2.94 8.98
CA ILE A 187 -0.48 4.26 8.48
C ILE A 187 -1.32 5.34 9.17
N ASP A 188 -0.63 6.33 9.74
CA ASP A 188 -1.30 7.46 10.36
C ASP A 188 -1.88 8.41 9.29
N ASN A 189 -3.15 8.76 9.44
CA ASN A 189 -3.83 9.76 8.62
C ASN A 189 -3.89 11.16 9.25
N CYS A 190 -3.15 11.35 10.33
CA CYS A 190 -3.05 12.60 11.09
C CYS A 190 -4.38 13.09 11.66
N TYR A 191 -5.37 12.21 11.83
CA TYR A 191 -6.62 12.56 12.50
C TYR A 191 -6.67 12.01 13.92
N THR A 192 -7.25 12.83 14.79
CA THR A 192 -7.89 12.39 16.03
C THR A 192 -9.40 12.62 15.90
N LEU A 193 -10.20 11.84 16.63
CA LEU A 193 -11.66 11.92 16.57
C LEU A 193 -12.19 12.35 17.93
N HIS A 194 -13.04 13.36 17.95
CA HIS A 194 -13.69 13.85 19.17
C HIS A 194 -15.19 13.77 19.03
N SER A 195 -15.86 13.34 20.10
CA SER A 195 -17.32 13.23 20.13
C SER A 195 -17.91 14.03 21.30
N SER A 196 -19.13 14.50 21.12
CA SER A 196 -19.94 15.18 22.13
C SER A 196 -21.42 14.83 21.95
N ILE A 197 -22.23 14.99 22.99
CA ILE A 197 -23.65 14.66 22.95
C ILE A 197 -24.49 15.78 23.57
N THR A 198 -25.65 16.07 22.99
CA THR A 198 -26.65 16.98 23.55
C THR A 198 -28.03 16.36 23.40
N GLY A 199 -28.67 16.00 24.51
CA GLY A 199 -29.87 15.15 24.47
C GLY A 199 -29.53 13.77 23.88
N SER A 200 -30.25 13.35 22.85
CA SER A 200 -29.95 12.13 22.08
C SER A 200 -29.07 12.38 20.84
N LEU A 201 -28.74 13.64 20.52
CA LEU A 201 -27.95 13.98 19.34
C LEU A 201 -26.46 13.84 19.64
N LEU A 202 -25.86 12.78 19.10
CA LEU A 202 -24.42 12.61 19.06
C LEU A 202 -23.84 13.46 17.93
N THR A 203 -22.73 14.13 18.20
CA THR A 203 -21.94 14.86 17.20
C THR A 203 -20.47 14.50 17.32
N TRP A 204 -19.72 14.56 16.23
CA TRP A 204 -18.28 14.31 16.23
C TRP A 204 -17.53 15.19 15.23
N SER A 205 -16.24 15.34 15.45
CA SER A 205 -15.33 16.07 14.57
C SER A 205 -13.99 15.37 14.44
N LEU A 206 -13.43 15.43 13.23
CA LEU A 206 -12.05 15.04 12.95
C LEU A 206 -11.15 16.24 13.21
N VAL A 207 -10.16 16.07 14.09
CA VAL A 207 -9.18 17.11 14.44
C VAL A 207 -7.83 16.72 13.84
N PRO A 208 -7.34 17.45 12.82
CA PRO A 208 -6.08 17.13 12.16
C PRO A 208 -4.88 17.60 12.97
N SER A 209 -3.87 16.74 13.14
CA SER A 209 -2.55 17.16 13.65
C SER A 209 -1.70 17.85 12.58
N ASP A 210 -2.02 17.62 11.30
CA ASP A 210 -1.47 18.33 10.15
C ASP A 210 -2.62 18.79 9.24
N SER A 211 -2.96 20.08 9.29
CA SER A 211 -4.06 20.64 8.51
C SER A 211 -3.78 20.72 6.99
N THR A 212 -2.54 20.52 6.57
CA THR A 212 -2.14 20.57 5.16
C THR A 212 -2.43 19.23 4.48
N TYR A 213 -2.14 18.12 5.17
CA TYR A 213 -2.18 16.80 4.57
C TYR A 213 -3.22 15.85 5.16
N ALA A 214 -3.76 16.09 6.35
CA ALA A 214 -4.89 15.29 6.82
C ALA A 214 -6.07 15.45 5.85
N SER A 215 -6.64 14.33 5.40
CA SER A 215 -7.70 14.33 4.39
C SER A 215 -8.70 13.21 4.63
N THR A 216 -9.99 13.53 4.56
CA THR A 216 -11.08 12.55 4.72
C THR A 216 -11.07 11.46 3.64
N ALA A 217 -10.31 11.62 2.56
CA ALA A 217 -10.07 10.56 1.58
C ALA A 217 -9.41 9.30 2.21
N THR A 218 -8.70 9.48 3.32
CA THR A 218 -8.08 8.38 4.10
C THR A 218 -9.04 7.69 5.06
N VAL A 219 -10.26 8.18 5.18
CA VAL A 219 -11.34 7.59 5.98
C VAL A 219 -12.26 6.83 5.04
N HIS A 220 -12.63 5.61 5.42
CA HIS A 220 -13.58 4.80 4.67
C HIS A 220 -15.02 5.07 5.12
N HIS A 221 -15.29 5.06 6.44
CA HIS A 221 -16.59 5.40 7.03
C HIS A 221 -16.45 5.63 8.55
N PHE A 222 -17.57 5.96 9.21
CA PHE A 222 -17.70 5.92 10.66
C PHE A 222 -18.57 4.76 11.14
N THR A 223 -18.25 4.24 12.31
CA THR A 223 -19.07 3.26 13.04
C THR A 223 -19.37 3.81 14.42
N VAL A 224 -20.61 3.69 14.89
CA VAL A 224 -21.02 4.16 16.21
C VAL A 224 -21.33 2.96 17.09
N TYR A 225 -20.71 2.94 18.26
CA TYR A 225 -20.93 1.91 19.28
C TYR A 225 -21.52 2.53 20.55
N TYR A 226 -22.28 1.72 21.28
CA TYR A 226 -22.64 1.98 22.66
C TYR A 226 -22.08 0.86 23.54
N ALA A 227 -21.64 1.18 24.75
CA ALA A 227 -20.98 0.26 25.65
C ALA A 227 -21.71 0.15 26.99
N ASP A 228 -21.86 -1.07 27.49
CA ASP A 228 -22.38 -1.31 28.84
C ASP A 228 -21.35 -0.95 29.93
N ALA A 229 -21.75 -1.07 31.20
CA ALA A 229 -20.88 -0.80 32.34
C ALA A 229 -19.66 -1.74 32.44
N SER A 230 -19.66 -2.88 31.74
CA SER A 230 -18.52 -3.80 31.65
C SER A 230 -17.59 -3.48 30.48
N GLY A 231 -17.93 -2.48 29.66
CA GLY A 231 -17.17 -2.08 28.48
C GLY A 231 -17.44 -2.94 27.25
N ASN A 232 -18.46 -3.81 27.26
CA ASN A 232 -18.80 -4.56 26.05
C ASN A 232 -19.41 -3.60 25.03
N LEU A 233 -18.87 -3.61 23.79
CA LEU A 233 -19.33 -2.76 22.71
C LEU A 233 -20.47 -3.42 21.92
N TYR A 234 -21.50 -2.64 21.67
CA TYR A 234 -22.66 -2.99 20.84
C TYR A 234 -22.78 -1.97 19.71
N LEU A 235 -23.24 -2.43 18.54
CA LEU A 235 -23.34 -1.59 17.35
C LEU A 235 -24.61 -0.73 17.37
N ALA A 236 -24.48 0.60 17.33
CA ALA A 236 -25.61 1.51 17.08
C ALA A 236 -25.79 1.78 15.58
N ALA A 237 -24.69 2.02 14.85
CA ALA A 237 -24.71 2.29 13.41
C ALA A 237 -23.37 1.88 12.77
N SER A 238 -23.39 1.42 11.53
CA SER A 238 -22.20 1.10 10.73
C SER A 238 -22.27 1.76 9.36
N ASN A 239 -21.14 1.83 8.65
CA ASN A 239 -21.05 2.41 7.31
C ASN A 239 -21.62 3.85 7.23
N VAL A 240 -21.48 4.62 8.31
CA VAL A 240 -21.93 6.02 8.34
C VAL A 240 -21.00 6.84 7.44
N SER A 241 -21.58 7.63 6.53
CA SER A 241 -20.83 8.42 5.54
C SER A 241 -19.72 9.27 6.16
N VAL A 242 -18.58 9.37 5.47
CA VAL A 242 -17.46 10.25 5.86
C VAL A 242 -17.82 11.74 5.94
N THR A 243 -18.94 12.14 5.33
CA THR A 243 -19.47 13.52 5.39
C THR A 243 -20.40 13.74 6.59
N ALA A 244 -20.79 12.69 7.30
CA ALA A 244 -21.62 12.81 8.49
C ALA A 244 -20.78 13.23 9.70
N ASN A 245 -21.36 14.09 10.52
CA ASN A 245 -20.78 14.59 11.76
C ASN A 245 -21.76 14.50 12.94
N SER A 246 -22.89 13.81 12.76
CA SER A 246 -23.91 13.64 13.79
C SER A 246 -24.80 12.41 13.54
N LEU A 247 -25.41 11.91 14.61
CA LEU A 247 -26.38 10.82 14.61
C LEU A 247 -27.36 11.01 15.78
N ASP A 248 -28.66 10.93 15.51
CA ASP A 248 -29.66 10.85 16.59
C ASP A 248 -29.73 9.41 17.13
N LEU A 249 -29.47 9.26 18.43
CA LEU A 249 -29.39 7.97 19.10
C LEU A 249 -30.74 7.45 19.59
N SER A 250 -31.81 8.25 19.52
CA SER A 250 -33.11 7.98 20.13
C SER A 250 -33.77 6.65 19.71
N SER A 251 -33.45 6.15 18.51
CA SER A 251 -34.02 4.92 17.95
C SER A 251 -33.00 3.79 17.74
N VAL A 252 -31.72 4.06 17.96
CA VAL A 252 -30.62 3.13 17.68
C VAL A 252 -29.87 2.67 18.93
N VAL A 253 -30.13 3.30 20.08
CA VAL A 253 -29.60 2.87 21.39
C VAL A 253 -30.78 2.58 22.33
N PRO A 254 -30.80 1.42 23.01
CA PRO A 254 -31.85 1.10 23.99
C PRO A 254 -31.88 2.09 25.17
N SER A 255 -33.03 2.23 25.83
CA SER A 255 -33.15 3.04 27.05
C SER A 255 -32.18 2.57 28.14
N GLY A 256 -31.66 3.52 28.92
CA GLY A 256 -30.63 3.24 29.94
C GLY A 256 -29.47 4.23 29.91
N THR A 257 -28.39 3.86 30.58
CA THR A 257 -27.16 4.66 30.63
C THR A 257 -26.04 3.93 29.89
N TRP A 258 -25.49 4.58 28.87
CA TRP A 258 -24.53 3.97 27.95
C TRP A 258 -23.37 4.91 27.69
N ASN A 259 -22.17 4.36 27.48
CA ASN A 259 -21.05 5.11 26.93
C ASN A 259 -21.06 4.97 25.41
N ILE A 260 -21.03 6.09 24.69
CA ILE A 260 -21.09 6.12 23.24
C ILE A 260 -19.71 6.44 22.68
N TYR A 261 -19.33 5.74 21.62
CA TYR A 261 -18.07 5.92 20.90
C TYR A 261 -18.33 6.01 19.39
N VAL A 262 -17.53 6.83 18.71
CA VAL A 262 -17.48 6.89 17.25
C VAL A 262 -16.12 6.37 16.80
N GLU A 263 -16.09 5.40 15.90
CA GLU A 263 -14.89 4.88 15.25
C GLU A 263 -14.78 5.50 13.87
N MET A 264 -13.68 6.18 13.60
CA MET A 264 -13.23 6.47 12.25
C MET A 264 -12.53 5.23 11.72
N VAL A 265 -13.15 4.56 10.74
CA VAL A 265 -12.54 3.43 10.05
C VAL A 265 -11.69 3.97 8.90
N GLY A 266 -10.40 3.66 8.91
CA GLY A 266 -9.47 4.05 7.87
C GLY A 266 -9.72 3.30 6.54
N GLN A 267 -9.19 3.84 5.44
CA GLN A 267 -8.98 3.05 4.23
C GLN A 267 -8.04 1.85 4.53
N PRO A 268 -7.95 0.83 3.66
CA PRO A 268 -7.01 -0.28 3.88
C PRO A 268 -5.60 0.21 4.25
N LEU A 269 -5.01 -0.39 5.28
CA LEU A 269 -3.72 -0.02 5.90
C LEU A 269 -3.70 1.31 6.69
N ILE A 270 -4.74 2.13 6.64
CA ILE A 270 -4.85 3.33 7.49
C ILE A 270 -5.38 2.94 8.88
N ILE A 271 -4.81 3.52 9.93
CA ILE A 271 -5.17 3.26 11.33
C ILE A 271 -6.60 3.73 11.62
N ASN A 272 -7.41 2.88 12.25
CA ASN A 272 -8.70 3.26 12.81
C ASN A 272 -8.52 4.14 14.06
N ARG A 273 -9.43 5.09 14.29
CA ARG A 273 -9.38 5.98 15.46
C ARG A 273 -10.70 5.96 16.22
N MET A 274 -10.63 5.71 17.52
CA MET A 274 -11.77 5.77 18.42
C MET A 274 -11.88 7.16 19.03
N SER A 275 -13.10 7.70 19.12
CA SER A 275 -13.36 8.94 19.85
C SER A 275 -13.18 8.79 21.35
N ASN A 276 -13.17 9.90 22.09
CA ASN A 276 -13.50 9.88 23.51
C ASN A 276 -14.89 9.25 23.73
N GLY A 277 -15.11 8.66 24.90
CA GLY A 277 -16.44 8.19 25.32
C GLY A 277 -17.32 9.36 25.76
N VAL A 278 -18.60 9.32 25.42
CA VAL A 278 -19.61 10.27 25.92
C VAL A 278 -20.80 9.53 26.52
N THR A 279 -21.33 10.00 27.65
CA THR A 279 -22.43 9.33 28.33
C THR A 279 -23.78 9.76 27.77
N LEU A 280 -24.55 8.80 27.27
CA LEU A 280 -25.97 8.97 26.96
C LEU A 280 -26.79 8.48 28.15
N ILE A 281 -27.77 9.28 28.58
CA ILE A 281 -28.80 8.89 29.54
C ILE A 281 -30.13 9.03 28.82
N HIS A 282 -30.78 7.89 28.58
CA HIS A 282 -32.01 7.78 27.81
C HIS A 282 -33.16 7.22 28.66
#